data_AF-A0A3A9YHS5-F1
#
_entry.id   AF-A0A3A9YHS5-F1
#
_cell.length_a   1.000
_cell.length_b   1.000
_cell.length_c   1.000
_cell.angle_alpha   90.00
_cell.angle_beta   90.00
_cell.angle_gamma   90.00
#
_symmetry.space_group_name_H-M   'P 1'
#
loop_
_entity.id
_entity.type
_entity.pdbx_description
1 polymer ?
#
loop_
_entity_poly.entity_id
_entity_poly.type
_entity_poly.pdbx_seq_one_letter_code
_entity_poly.pdbx_strand_id
1 'polypeptide(L)'
;MSDHEDDGEGWPCYLSPDVERFLSDPATDPQLFSAVLSVTVAINEYRGEVPGNTASSKWPQQRRLPLGTDGSLGVAEYVIVADADPPHCILTRVQPY
;
A
#
# COMPACT_ATOMS: atom_id res chain seq x y z
N MET A 1 -16.15 -25.40 -5.20
CA MET A 1 -14.89 -24.97 -4.61
C MET A 1 -13.97 -24.78 -5.80
N SER A 2 -13.84 -23.56 -6.31
CA SER A 2 -12.88 -23.32 -7.39
C SER A 2 -11.52 -23.13 -6.72
N ASP A 3 -10.66 -24.11 -6.92
CA ASP A 3 -9.24 -24.00 -6.65
C ASP A 3 -8.74 -22.85 -7.54
N HIS A 4 -8.65 -21.64 -6.97
CA HIS A 4 -7.81 -20.61 -7.55
C HIS A 4 -6.39 -21.11 -7.33
N GLU A 5 -5.83 -21.71 -8.36
CA GLU A 5 -4.38 -21.90 -8.49
C GLU A 5 -3.75 -20.53 -8.25
N ASP A 6 -3.21 -20.37 -7.05
CA ASP A 6 -2.52 -19.17 -6.60
C ASP A 6 -1.19 -19.13 -7.36
N ASP A 7 -1.21 -18.55 -8.57
CA ASP A 7 -0.11 -18.48 -9.54
C ASP A 7 1.12 -17.68 -9.06
N GLY A 8 1.25 -17.43 -7.74
CA GLY A 8 2.40 -16.73 -7.17
C GLY A 8 2.44 -15.24 -7.50
N GLU A 9 1.42 -14.72 -8.19
CA GLU A 9 1.31 -13.30 -8.51
C GLU A 9 0.80 -12.52 -7.29
N GLY A 10 1.31 -11.30 -7.11
CA GLY A 10 0.96 -10.43 -6.01
C GLY A 10 -0.53 -10.07 -5.97
N TRP A 11 -1.01 -9.54 -4.84
CA TRP A 11 -2.36 -8.98 -4.79
C TRP A 11 -2.38 -7.58 -5.43
N PRO A 12 -3.36 -7.26 -6.29
CA PRO A 12 -3.45 -5.92 -6.85
C PRO A 12 -3.64 -4.89 -5.74
N CYS A 13 -2.82 -3.84 -5.75
CA CYS A 13 -2.94 -2.68 -4.88
C CYS A 13 -3.70 -1.57 -5.61
N TYR A 14 -4.92 -1.31 -5.15
CA TYR A 14 -5.71 -0.17 -5.58
C TYR A 14 -5.35 1.09 -4.80
N LEU A 15 -5.55 2.24 -5.42
CA LEU A 15 -5.39 3.53 -4.77
C LEU A 15 -6.75 4.02 -4.28
N SER A 16 -6.81 4.57 -3.08
CA SER A 16 -7.98 5.36 -2.69
C SER A 16 -8.06 6.66 -3.50
N PRO A 17 -9.26 7.25 -3.67
CA PRO A 17 -9.42 8.49 -4.45
C PRO A 17 -8.54 9.65 -3.96
N ASP A 18 -8.27 9.72 -2.65
CA ASP A 18 -7.40 10.76 -2.09
C ASP A 18 -5.93 10.54 -2.44
N VAL A 19 -5.49 9.28 -2.51
CA VAL A 19 -4.13 8.94 -2.94
C VAL A 19 -3.98 9.12 -4.45
N GLU A 20 -4.99 8.79 -5.25
CA GLU A 20 -5.00 9.07 -6.70
C GLU A 20 -4.86 10.57 -6.97
N ARG A 21 -5.63 11.40 -6.24
CA ARG A 21 -5.55 12.86 -6.36
C ARG A 21 -4.16 13.36 -5.97
N PHE A 22 -3.60 12.84 -4.89
CA PHE A 22 -2.25 13.19 -4.43
C PHE A 22 -1.18 12.86 -5.47
N LEU A 23 -1.22 11.67 -6.08
CA LEU A 23 -0.25 11.26 -7.11
C LEU A 23 -0.45 11.98 -8.45
N SER A 24 -1.64 12.51 -8.70
CA SER A 24 -1.95 13.29 -9.91
C SER A 24 -1.59 14.77 -9.76
N ASP A 25 -1.26 15.25 -8.57
CA ASP A 25 -0.87 16.64 -8.33
C ASP A 25 0.58 16.89 -8.80
N PRO A 26 0.81 17.77 -9.79
CA PRO A 26 2.17 18.09 -10.24
C PRO A 26 3.02 18.82 -9.19
N ALA A 27 2.41 19.32 -8.11
CA ALA A 27 3.12 19.91 -6.98
C ALA A 27 3.66 18.87 -5.99
N THR A 28 3.31 17.58 -6.15
CA THR A 28 3.82 16.51 -5.30
C THR A 28 5.33 16.36 -5.48
N ASP A 29 6.05 16.27 -4.35
CA ASP A 29 7.50 16.06 -4.35
C ASP A 29 7.85 14.78 -5.16
N PRO A 30 8.73 14.86 -6.17
CA PRO A 30 9.13 13.71 -6.97
C PRO A 30 9.72 12.53 -6.16
N GLN A 31 10.41 12.81 -5.05
CA GLN A 31 10.94 11.76 -4.18
C GLN A 31 9.81 11.04 -3.45
N LEU A 32 8.83 11.79 -2.95
CA LEU A 32 7.66 11.22 -2.29
C LEU A 32 6.78 10.45 -3.27
N PHE A 33 6.56 10.97 -4.47
CA PHE A 33 5.88 10.25 -5.56
C PHE A 33 6.57 8.90 -5.85
N SER A 34 7.90 8.93 -6.01
CA SER A 34 8.69 7.72 -6.27
C SER A 34 8.58 6.72 -5.12
N ALA A 35 8.65 7.20 -3.86
CA ALA A 35 8.51 6.35 -2.68
C ALA A 35 7.13 5.68 -2.61
N VAL A 36 6.05 6.41 -2.94
CA VAL A 36 4.70 5.83 -2.98
C VAL A 36 4.59 4.75 -4.06
N LEU A 37 5.14 4.98 -5.26
CA LEU A 37 5.17 3.95 -6.30
C LEU A 37 5.95 2.71 -5.86
N SER A 38 7.12 2.88 -5.26
CA SER A 38 7.92 1.76 -4.74
C SER A 38 7.15 0.95 -3.70
N VAL A 39 6.42 1.62 -2.81
CA VAL A 39 5.56 0.95 -1.83
C VAL A 39 4.41 0.20 -2.48
N THR A 40 3.74 0.76 -3.49
CA THR A 40 2.66 0.06 -4.21
C THR A 40 3.17 -1.23 -4.87
N VAL A 41 4.39 -1.20 -5.45
CA VAL A 41 5.03 -2.40 -6.02
C VAL A 41 5.32 -3.43 -4.93
N ALA A 42 5.88 -3.00 -3.80
CA ALA A 42 6.18 -3.90 -2.68
C ALA A 42 4.89 -4.51 -2.09
N ILE A 43 3.82 -3.74 -1.94
CA ILE A 43 2.52 -4.25 -1.47
C ILE A 43 2.04 -5.39 -2.37
N ASN A 44 2.15 -5.23 -3.69
CA ASN A 44 1.77 -6.30 -4.62
C ASN A 44 2.65 -7.53 -4.39
N GLU A 45 3.97 -7.37 -4.44
CA GLU A 45 4.96 -8.46 -4.29
C GLU A 45 4.75 -9.28 -3.01
N TYR A 46 4.50 -8.60 -1.88
CA TYR A 46 4.35 -9.24 -0.57
C TYR A 46 2.90 -9.53 -0.17
N ARG A 47 1.94 -9.45 -1.10
CA ARG A 47 0.50 -9.66 -0.82
C ARG A 47 0.00 -8.82 0.37
N GLY A 48 0.49 -7.59 0.45
CA GLY A 48 0.23 -6.66 1.54
C GLY A 48 1.02 -6.92 2.83
N GLU A 49 1.74 -8.02 3.00
CA GLU A 49 2.56 -8.28 4.19
C GLU A 49 4.00 -7.75 4.02
N VAL A 50 4.12 -6.46 3.70
CA VAL A 50 5.41 -5.81 3.42
C VAL A 50 6.32 -5.81 4.66
N PRO A 51 7.60 -6.21 4.55
CA PRO A 51 8.57 -6.11 5.65
C PRO A 51 8.66 -4.69 6.23
N GLY A 52 8.67 -4.58 7.56
CA GLY A 52 8.72 -3.30 8.26
C GLY A 52 7.39 -2.56 8.36
N ASN A 53 6.28 -3.15 7.88
CA ASN A 53 4.96 -2.62 8.17
C ASN A 53 4.64 -2.71 9.68
N THR A 54 3.73 -1.85 10.14
CA THR A 54 3.14 -1.96 11.48
C THR A 54 1.63 -2.05 11.36
N ALA A 55 0.98 -2.83 12.23
CA ALA A 55 -0.47 -2.94 12.29
C ALA A 55 -1.04 -2.08 13.43
N SER A 56 -2.19 -1.46 13.21
CA SER A 56 -2.91 -0.78 14.28
C SER A 56 -3.51 -1.81 15.25
N SER A 57 -3.28 -1.64 16.56
CA SER A 57 -3.89 -2.51 17.58
C SER A 57 -5.41 -2.39 17.63
N LYS A 58 -5.96 -1.24 17.21
CA LYS A 58 -7.41 -1.00 17.13
C LYS A 58 -8.01 -1.48 15.81
N TRP A 59 -7.22 -1.51 14.74
CA TRP A 59 -7.64 -1.86 13.39
C TRP A 59 -6.58 -2.78 12.76
N PRO A 60 -6.58 -4.08 13.10
CA PRO A 60 -5.51 -5.01 12.71
C PRO A 60 -5.29 -5.15 11.19
N GLN A 61 -6.33 -4.87 10.41
CA GLN A 61 -6.30 -4.88 8.95
C GLN A 61 -5.57 -3.66 8.37
N GLN A 62 -5.47 -2.57 9.14
CA GLN A 62 -4.76 -1.36 8.73
C GLN A 62 -3.27 -1.50 9.02
N ARG A 63 -2.50 -1.39 7.96
CA ARG A 63 -1.04 -1.40 7.98
C ARG A 63 -0.49 -0.01 7.70
N ARG A 64 0.67 0.27 8.29
CA ARG A 64 1.45 1.48 8.07
C ARG A 64 2.84 1.12 7.62
N LEU A 65 3.34 1.85 6.64
CA LEU A 65 4.67 1.65 6.10
C LEU A 65 5.42 2.99 6.03
N PRO A 66 6.65 3.09 6.54
CA PRO A 66 7.47 4.29 6.38
C PRO A 66 7.78 4.53 4.89
N LEU A 67 7.77 5.80 4.48
CA LEU A 67 8.18 6.23 3.14
C LEU A 67 9.58 6.85 3.18
N GLY A 68 10.44 6.45 2.25
CA GLY A 68 11.85 6.84 2.25
C GLY A 68 12.66 6.09 3.33
N THR A 69 13.97 6.36 3.37
CA THR A 69 14.87 5.76 4.37
C THR A 69 14.40 6.10 5.77
N ASP A 70 14.13 5.08 6.59
CA ASP A 70 13.65 5.21 7.97
C ASP A 70 12.39 6.07 8.14
N GLY A 71 11.59 6.21 7.07
CA GLY A 71 10.41 7.07 7.08
C GLY A 71 10.74 8.55 6.93
N SER A 72 11.82 8.93 6.25
CA SER A 72 12.17 10.35 6.09
C SER A 72 11.15 11.17 5.27
N LEU A 73 10.31 10.54 4.46
CA LEU A 73 9.39 11.20 3.53
C LEU A 73 7.92 11.14 3.97
N GLY A 74 7.55 10.23 4.84
CA GLY A 74 6.18 10.12 5.34
C GLY A 74 5.82 8.74 5.84
N VAL A 75 4.51 8.52 5.91
CA VAL A 75 3.91 7.22 6.20
C VAL A 75 2.82 6.95 5.17
N ALA A 76 2.84 5.76 4.58
CA ALA A 76 1.75 5.18 3.81
C ALA A 76 0.87 4.33 4.72
N GLU A 77 -0.45 4.43 4.58
CA GLU A 77 -1.40 3.54 5.23
C GLU A 77 -2.15 2.75 4.16
N TYR A 78 -2.27 1.44 4.36
CA TYR A 78 -3.01 0.55 3.46
C TYR A 78 -3.76 -0.52 4.23
N VAL A 79 -4.71 -1.16 3.56
CA VAL A 79 -5.46 -2.30 4.10
C VAL A 79 -5.32 -3.51 3.20
N ILE A 80 -5.38 -4.68 3.82
CA ILE A 80 -5.40 -5.98 3.16
C ILE A 80 -6.84 -6.50 3.16
N VAL A 81 -7.38 -6.80 1.98
CA VAL A 81 -8.74 -7.35 1.80
C VAL A 81 -8.64 -8.79 1.30
N ALA A 82 -8.14 -9.68 2.17
CA ALA A 82 -7.84 -11.07 1.82
C ALA A 82 -9.08 -11.89 1.45
N ASP A 83 -10.24 -11.59 2.04
CA ASP A 83 -11.49 -12.32 1.83
C ASP A 83 -12.31 -11.82 0.63
N ALA A 84 -11.80 -10.85 -0.15
CA ALA A 84 -12.45 -10.38 -1.37
C ALA A 84 -12.26 -11.36 -2.54
N ASP A 85 -13.11 -11.24 -3.56
CA ASP A 85 -13.02 -12.01 -4.81
C ASP A 85 -12.90 -11.03 -6.00
N PRO A 86 -11.67 -10.77 -6.53
CA PRO A 86 -10.38 -11.31 -6.10
C PRO A 86 -9.80 -10.59 -4.85
N PRO A 87 -8.89 -11.24 -4.11
CA PRO A 87 -8.15 -10.61 -3.02
C PRO A 87 -7.35 -9.40 -3.49
N HIS A 88 -7.29 -8.35 -2.69
CA HIS A 88 -6.61 -7.11 -3.06
C HIS A 88 -6.14 -6.29 -1.86
N CYS A 89 -5.27 -5.32 -2.12
CA CYS A 89 -4.84 -4.30 -1.16
C CYS A 89 -5.38 -2.92 -1.57
N ILE A 90 -5.53 -2.01 -0.61
CA ILE A 90 -5.91 -0.62 -0.88
C ILE A 90 -4.97 0.31 -0.16
N LEU A 91 -4.24 1.16 -0.90
CA LEU A 91 -3.46 2.26 -0.34
C LEU A 91 -4.43 3.40 0.03
N THR A 92 -4.75 3.49 1.32
CA THR A 92 -5.82 4.34 1.85
C THR A 92 -5.36 5.76 2.13
N ARG A 93 -4.08 5.97 2.43
CA ARG A 93 -3.56 7.29 2.79
C ARG A 93 -2.06 7.39 2.56
N VAL A 94 -1.62 8.58 2.18
CA VAL A 94 -0.22 9.02 2.25
C VAL A 94 -0.17 10.25 3.15
N GLN A 95 0.65 10.19 4.21
CA GLN A 95 0.92 11.31 5.09
C GLN A 95 2.38 11.74 4.93
N PRO A 96 2.66 12.83 4.18
CA PRO A 96 3.99 13.43 4.12
C PRO A 96 4.43 13.95 5.50
N TYR A 97 5.74 14.07 5.73
CA TYR A 97 6.30 14.81 6.88
C TYR A 97 6.36 16.32 6.63
#